data_AF-A0A388LPW1-F1
#
_entry.id   AF-A0A388LPW1-F1
#
_cell.length_a   1.000
_cell.length_b   1.000
_cell.length_c   1.000
_cell.angle_alpha   90.00
_cell.angle_beta   90.00
_cell.angle_gamma   90.00
#
_symmetry.space_group_name_H-M   'P 1'
#
loop_
_entity.id
_entity.type
_entity.pdbx_description
1 polymer ?
#
loop_
_entity_poly.entity_id
_entity_poly.type
_entity_poly.pdbx_seq_one_letter_code
_entity_poly.pdbx_strand_id
1 'polypeptide(L)'
;MTGKLDKVCEAVNGKKVGENEEIAKLRAQVESLVRQQNGSEKTKDKAQDEIARLKAEIEQLRRGHPGASTSATVSKPNHEAEELSRLRTEQAEAKAASDRRFASLEEVIVALQRQCEAVEANADVWRSEALHPGNKRGSVAIGTTPVSDARVRARVASPNAGRVNLELKGIVERHQLEVDHLKEMRLREINARRESEEEVERLKEAMAKLGTGVKTKGTNLKSKLDAAAGVSTRKASVRIADNVVDASGRKCHKVAKSPAVQINSRDAFLRDVRKDLRKKNKEEILSMCEKEGVVYSTLEPTKEAIAQVRTARAFDKDERGKGKVDSVVDVSDEAGGNSDKEDRRDSACS
;
A
#
# COMPACT_ATOMS: atom_id res chain seq x y z
N MET A 1 121.10 30.25 35.07
CA MET A 1 120.62 29.37 33.99
C MET A 1 119.50 28.40 34.43
N THR A 2 119.10 28.36 35.71
CA THR A 2 118.14 27.38 36.25
C THR A 2 116.66 27.77 36.13
N GLY A 3 116.30 29.05 36.11
CA GLY A 3 114.88 29.48 36.06
C GLY A 3 114.15 29.31 34.71
N LYS A 4 114.84 28.91 33.64
CA LYS A 4 114.19 28.68 32.32
C LYS A 4 113.65 27.25 32.16
N LEU A 5 114.15 26.28 32.94
CA LEU A 5 113.70 24.89 32.88
C LEU A 5 112.37 24.66 33.61
N ASP A 6 112.17 25.29 34.78
CA ASP A 6 110.91 25.17 35.53
C ASP A 6 109.69 25.70 34.75
N LYS A 7 109.89 26.78 33.98
CA LYS A 7 108.82 27.38 33.17
C LYS A 7 108.38 26.49 32.00
N VAL A 8 109.29 25.64 31.50
CA VAL A 8 108.98 24.66 30.45
C VAL A 8 108.27 23.44 31.05
N CYS A 9 108.68 22.98 32.24
CA CYS A 9 107.98 21.90 32.94
C CYS A 9 106.54 22.25 33.32
N GLU A 10 106.26 23.47 33.77
CA GLU A 10 104.88 23.91 34.04
C GLU A 10 104.03 24.03 32.79
N ALA A 11 104.58 24.54 31.67
CA ALA A 11 103.84 24.65 30.42
C ALA A 11 103.49 23.27 29.82
N VAL A 12 104.40 22.29 29.94
CA VAL A 12 104.16 20.92 29.47
C VAL A 12 103.14 20.19 30.37
N ASN A 13 103.22 20.38 31.69
CA ASN A 13 102.26 19.76 32.61
C ASN A 13 100.85 20.39 32.52
N GLY A 14 100.73 21.71 32.32
CA GLY A 14 99.44 22.36 32.12
C GLY A 14 98.71 21.87 30.86
N LYS A 15 99.45 21.65 29.77
CA LYS A 15 98.89 21.11 28.52
C LYS A 15 98.45 19.64 28.67
N LYS A 16 99.22 18.84 29.38
CA LYS A 16 98.91 17.42 29.65
C LYS A 16 97.67 17.25 30.56
N VAL A 17 97.44 18.17 31.49
CA VAL A 17 96.24 18.16 32.34
C VAL A 17 94.98 18.52 31.54
N GLY A 18 95.08 19.50 30.64
CA GLY A 18 93.97 19.87 29.73
C GLY A 18 93.59 18.73 28.78
N GLU A 19 94.57 18.05 28.18
CA GLU A 19 94.33 16.89 27.32
C GLU A 19 93.67 15.73 28.08
N ASN A 20 94.05 15.49 29.34
CA ASN A 20 93.43 14.45 30.17
C ASN A 20 91.97 14.77 30.54
N GLU A 21 91.64 16.04 30.79
CA GLU A 21 90.28 16.47 31.08
C GLU A 21 89.37 16.36 29.85
N GLU A 22 89.91 16.67 28.67
CA GLU A 22 89.21 16.49 27.39
C GLU A 22 88.99 15.00 27.07
N ILE A 23 89.98 14.15 27.31
CA ILE A 23 89.83 12.69 27.18
C ILE A 23 88.77 12.15 28.15
N ALA A 24 88.71 12.66 29.39
CA ALA A 24 87.68 12.28 30.35
C ALA A 24 86.27 12.72 29.90
N LYS A 25 86.13 13.94 29.36
CA LYS A 25 84.86 14.43 28.79
C LYS A 25 84.41 13.62 27.58
N LEU A 26 85.33 13.28 26.67
CA LEU A 26 85.03 12.45 25.50
C LEU A 26 84.61 11.03 25.92
N ARG A 27 85.28 10.42 26.91
CA ARG A 27 84.87 9.12 27.45
C ARG A 27 83.47 9.15 28.05
N ALA A 28 83.15 10.19 28.83
CA ALA A 28 81.83 10.36 29.40
C ALA A 28 80.73 10.55 28.33
N GLN A 29 81.02 11.30 27.26
CA GLN A 29 80.10 11.44 26.12
C GLN A 29 79.88 10.12 25.37
N VAL A 30 80.96 9.37 25.10
CA VAL A 30 80.87 8.06 24.46
C VAL A 30 80.03 7.10 25.31
N GLU A 31 80.25 7.06 26.62
CA GLU A 31 79.46 6.19 27.52
C GLU A 31 77.98 6.59 27.55
N SER A 32 77.67 7.90 27.54
CA SER A 32 76.29 8.39 27.47
C SER A 32 75.61 8.01 26.15
N LEU A 33 76.30 8.12 25.02
CA LEU A 33 75.76 7.76 23.70
C LEU A 33 75.49 6.26 23.60
N VAL A 34 76.39 5.42 24.12
CA VAL A 34 76.20 3.96 24.16
C VAL A 34 74.98 3.59 25.01
N ARG A 35 74.78 4.23 26.18
CA ARG A 35 73.58 4.02 27.01
C ARG A 35 72.30 4.45 26.30
N GLN A 36 72.33 5.56 25.57
CA GLN A 36 71.17 6.05 24.81
C GLN A 36 70.82 5.13 23.64
N GLN A 37 71.84 4.62 22.92
CA GLN A 37 71.66 3.71 21.80
C GLN A 37 71.07 2.36 22.26
N ASN A 38 71.60 1.78 23.34
CA ASN A 38 71.08 0.53 23.92
C ASN A 38 69.66 0.68 24.49
N GLY A 39 69.29 1.88 24.98
CA GLY A 39 67.92 2.18 25.39
C GLY A 39 66.94 2.21 24.20
N SER A 40 67.38 2.72 23.05
CA SER A 40 66.57 2.78 21.82
C SER A 40 66.37 1.42 21.17
N GLU A 41 67.35 0.51 21.25
CA GLU A 41 67.24 -0.86 20.73
C GLU A 41 66.20 -1.67 21.50
N LYS A 42 66.19 -1.59 22.83
CA LYS A 42 65.17 -2.24 23.67
C LYS A 42 63.73 -1.79 23.38
N THR A 43 63.55 -0.55 22.90
CA THR A 43 62.23 -0.06 22.49
C THR A 43 61.82 -0.54 21.11
N LYS A 44 62.79 -0.75 20.20
CA LYS A 44 62.55 -1.33 18.88
C LYS A 44 62.15 -2.80 18.98
N ASP A 45 62.80 -3.57 19.83
CA ASP A 45 62.49 -4.99 20.04
C ASP A 45 61.04 -5.16 20.56
N LYS A 46 60.64 -4.36 21.56
CA LYS A 46 59.26 -4.37 22.07
C LYS A 46 58.23 -3.99 21.01
N ALA A 47 58.51 -2.99 20.18
CA ALA A 47 57.62 -2.60 19.09
C ALA A 47 57.52 -3.70 18.02
N GLN A 48 58.62 -4.38 17.74
CA GLN A 48 58.66 -5.48 16.77
C GLN A 48 57.89 -6.71 17.26
N ASP A 49 57.98 -7.04 18.54
CA ASP A 49 57.18 -8.09 19.18
C ASP A 49 55.68 -7.78 19.15
N GLU A 50 55.30 -6.52 19.39
CA GLU A 50 53.89 -6.11 19.35
C GLU A 50 53.33 -6.15 17.92
N ILE A 51 54.11 -5.74 16.92
CA ILE A 51 53.75 -5.87 15.50
C ILE A 51 53.58 -7.34 15.10
N ALA A 52 54.46 -8.24 15.57
CA ALA A 52 54.34 -9.67 15.31
C ALA A 52 53.06 -10.25 15.93
N ARG A 53 52.73 -9.84 17.17
CA ARG A 53 51.50 -10.26 17.86
C ARG A 53 50.24 -9.79 17.12
N LEU A 54 50.19 -8.51 16.72
CA LEU A 54 49.04 -7.96 15.98
C LEU A 54 48.87 -8.61 14.61
N LYS A 55 49.96 -8.92 13.90
CA LYS A 55 49.89 -9.66 12.62
C LYS A 55 49.32 -11.07 12.81
N ALA A 56 49.73 -11.78 13.86
CA ALA A 56 49.18 -13.10 14.18
C ALA A 56 47.69 -13.04 14.53
N GLU A 57 47.26 -12.03 15.29
CA GLU A 57 45.85 -11.82 15.63
C GLU A 57 45.01 -11.47 14.39
N ILE A 58 45.49 -10.61 13.49
CA ILE A 58 44.84 -10.33 12.20
C ILE A 58 44.71 -11.60 11.36
N GLU A 59 45.75 -12.42 11.29
CA GLU A 59 45.70 -13.67 10.54
C GLU A 59 44.74 -14.67 11.17
N GLN A 60 44.69 -14.76 12.50
CA GLN A 60 43.75 -15.60 13.24
C GLN A 60 42.31 -15.12 13.04
N LEU A 61 42.05 -13.82 13.06
CA LEU A 61 40.74 -13.23 12.75
C LEU A 61 40.36 -13.49 11.29
N ARG A 62 41.29 -13.39 10.33
CA ARG A 62 41.04 -13.73 8.92
C ARG A 62 40.74 -15.21 8.72
N ARG A 63 41.42 -16.11 9.43
CA ARG A 63 41.14 -17.57 9.39
C ARG A 63 39.86 -17.94 10.13
N GLY A 64 39.52 -17.23 11.22
CA GLY A 64 38.30 -17.40 12.01
C GLY A 64 37.07 -16.71 11.42
N HIS A 65 37.23 -15.88 10.39
CA HIS A 65 36.14 -15.28 9.60
C HIS A 65 36.19 -15.72 8.13
N PRO A 66 35.99 -17.00 7.79
CA PRO A 66 35.67 -17.40 6.43
C PRO A 66 34.17 -17.18 6.13
N GLY A 67 33.54 -16.09 6.59
CA GLY A 67 32.09 -15.95 6.39
C GLY A 67 31.31 -14.92 7.19
N ALA A 68 31.83 -13.71 7.42
CA ALA A 68 30.97 -12.57 7.78
C ALA A 68 30.87 -11.52 6.65
N SER A 69 31.41 -11.83 5.47
CA SER A 69 30.99 -11.21 4.21
C SER A 69 29.88 -12.06 3.63
N THR A 70 28.66 -11.54 3.69
CA THR A 70 27.60 -11.71 2.70
C THR A 70 27.76 -12.89 1.72
N SER A 71 26.98 -13.95 1.96
CA SER A 71 26.30 -14.70 0.89
C SER A 71 27.19 -15.15 -0.28
N ALA A 72 28.05 -16.13 -0.03
CA ALA A 72 28.76 -16.87 -1.07
C ALA A 72 28.33 -18.34 -1.05
N THR A 73 27.08 -18.60 -1.47
CA THR A 73 26.63 -19.89 -2.01
C THR A 73 27.23 -20.09 -3.41
N VAL A 74 28.56 -20.25 -3.50
CA VAL A 74 29.27 -20.42 -4.79
C VAL A 74 29.14 -21.84 -5.37
N SER A 75 28.41 -22.75 -4.72
CA SER A 75 28.21 -24.13 -5.21
C SER A 75 26.79 -24.46 -5.68
N LYS A 76 25.84 -23.52 -5.69
CA LYS A 76 24.45 -23.77 -6.17
C LYS A 76 23.83 -22.76 -7.16
N PRO A 77 24.56 -21.85 -7.85
CA PRO A 77 23.90 -20.92 -8.77
C PRO A 77 23.17 -21.63 -9.93
N ASN A 78 23.65 -22.80 -10.39
CA ASN A 78 22.97 -23.57 -11.43
C ASN A 78 21.65 -24.18 -10.94
N HIS A 79 21.61 -24.75 -9.73
CA HIS A 79 20.38 -25.35 -9.19
C HIS A 79 19.31 -24.27 -8.93
N GLU A 80 19.69 -23.09 -8.44
CA GLU A 80 18.74 -21.99 -8.25
C GLU A 80 18.22 -21.44 -9.58
N ALA A 81 19.07 -21.36 -10.62
CA ALA A 81 18.67 -20.96 -11.96
C ALA A 81 17.72 -21.98 -12.63
N GLU A 82 17.96 -23.28 -12.44
CA GLU A 82 17.08 -24.35 -12.91
C GLU A 82 15.73 -24.33 -12.21
N GLU A 83 15.70 -24.17 -10.88
CA GLU A 83 14.46 -24.04 -10.10
C GLU A 83 13.66 -22.78 -10.51
N LEU A 84 14.33 -21.64 -10.73
CA LEU A 84 13.67 -20.43 -11.23
C LEU A 84 13.12 -20.61 -12.64
N SER A 85 13.80 -21.38 -13.49
CA SER A 85 13.32 -21.70 -14.83
C SER A 85 12.09 -22.61 -14.76
N ARG A 86 12.12 -23.63 -13.89
CA ARG A 86 10.97 -24.52 -13.65
C ARG A 86 9.76 -23.76 -13.10
N LEU A 87 9.97 -22.86 -12.14
CA LEU A 87 8.90 -22.05 -11.57
C LEU A 87 8.26 -21.14 -12.62
N ARG A 88 9.07 -20.55 -13.52
CA ARG A 88 8.55 -19.73 -14.62
C ARG A 88 7.76 -20.54 -15.63
N THR A 89 8.19 -21.75 -15.96
CA THR A 89 7.44 -22.64 -16.86
C THR A 89 6.13 -23.09 -16.20
N GLU A 90 6.15 -23.50 -14.93
CA GLU A 90 4.95 -23.85 -14.18
C GLU A 90 3.96 -22.67 -14.10
N GLN A 91 4.45 -21.46 -13.88
CA GLN A 91 3.62 -20.25 -13.87
C GLN A 91 3.02 -19.97 -15.25
N ALA A 92 3.79 -20.13 -16.32
CA ALA A 92 3.30 -19.96 -17.70
C ALA A 92 2.25 -21.02 -18.05
N GLU A 93 2.47 -22.27 -17.66
CA GLU A 93 1.52 -23.37 -17.86
C GLU A 93 0.23 -23.17 -17.06
N ALA A 94 0.31 -22.77 -15.79
CA ALA A 94 -0.84 -22.47 -14.96
C ALA A 94 -1.66 -21.30 -15.53
N LYS A 95 -0.98 -20.27 -16.05
CA LYS A 95 -1.63 -19.17 -16.76
C LYS A 95 -2.31 -19.67 -18.05
N ALA A 96 -1.60 -20.42 -18.89
CA ALA A 96 -2.16 -20.97 -20.12
C ALA A 96 -3.31 -21.96 -19.88
N ALA A 97 -3.31 -22.71 -18.77
CA ALA A 97 -4.41 -23.58 -18.38
C ALA A 97 -5.64 -22.75 -17.95
N SER A 98 -5.43 -21.67 -17.21
CA SER A 98 -6.49 -20.74 -16.82
C SER A 98 -7.10 -20.04 -18.03
N ASP A 99 -6.26 -19.53 -18.95
CA ASP A 99 -6.69 -18.86 -20.18
C ASP A 99 -7.52 -19.80 -21.07
N ARG A 100 -7.11 -21.08 -21.21
CA ARG A 100 -7.90 -22.10 -21.91
C ARG A 100 -9.26 -22.36 -21.27
N ARG A 101 -9.32 -22.41 -19.93
CA ARG A 101 -10.57 -22.56 -19.20
C ARG A 101 -11.50 -21.35 -19.40
N PHE A 102 -10.95 -20.14 -19.41
CA PHE A 102 -11.74 -18.93 -19.71
C PHE A 102 -12.27 -18.93 -21.13
N ALA A 103 -11.44 -19.23 -22.13
CA ALA A 103 -11.87 -19.32 -23.53
C ALA A 103 -13.01 -20.34 -23.71
N SER A 104 -12.93 -21.51 -23.06
CA SER A 104 -14.01 -22.50 -23.10
C SER A 104 -15.30 -22.01 -22.44
N LEU A 105 -15.22 -21.25 -21.34
CA LEU A 105 -16.40 -20.67 -20.70
C LEU A 105 -17.03 -19.56 -21.56
N GLU A 106 -16.21 -18.74 -22.24
CA GLU A 106 -16.69 -17.72 -23.18
C GLU A 106 -17.42 -18.36 -24.37
N GLU A 107 -16.91 -19.46 -24.92
CA GLU A 107 -17.59 -20.24 -25.97
C GLU A 107 -18.97 -20.75 -25.50
N VAL A 108 -19.07 -21.26 -24.27
CA VAL A 108 -20.34 -21.72 -23.69
C VAL A 108 -21.32 -20.56 -23.51
N ILE A 109 -20.87 -19.40 -23.03
CA ILE A 109 -21.71 -18.21 -22.87
C ILE A 109 -22.27 -17.77 -24.24
N VAL A 110 -21.42 -17.70 -25.26
CA VAL A 110 -21.84 -17.33 -26.62
C VAL A 110 -22.81 -18.35 -27.21
N ALA A 111 -22.58 -19.65 -26.99
CA ALA A 111 -23.50 -20.70 -27.44
C ALA A 111 -24.87 -20.59 -26.78
N LEU A 112 -24.92 -20.33 -25.47
CA LEU A 112 -26.16 -20.14 -24.73
C LEU A 112 -26.90 -18.87 -25.17
N GLN A 113 -26.20 -17.76 -25.40
CA GLN A 113 -26.79 -16.54 -25.93
C GLN A 113 -27.46 -16.77 -27.28
N ARG A 114 -26.78 -17.44 -28.20
CA ARG A 114 -27.35 -17.81 -29.51
C ARG A 114 -28.57 -18.73 -29.38
N GLN A 115 -28.58 -19.62 -28.38
CA GLN A 115 -29.73 -20.48 -28.12
C GLN A 115 -30.93 -19.67 -27.61
N CYS A 116 -30.72 -18.71 -26.71
CA CYS A 116 -31.76 -17.79 -26.26
C CYS A 116 -32.33 -16.97 -27.43
N GLU A 117 -31.46 -16.38 -28.24
CA GLU A 117 -31.85 -15.62 -29.44
C GLU A 117 -32.67 -16.48 -30.42
N ALA A 118 -32.28 -17.74 -30.65
CA ALA A 118 -33.02 -18.66 -31.50
C ALA A 118 -34.41 -19.02 -30.94
N VAL A 119 -34.52 -19.18 -29.61
CA VAL A 119 -35.81 -19.44 -28.94
C VAL A 119 -36.72 -18.21 -29.01
N GLU A 120 -36.17 -17.01 -28.82
CA GLU A 120 -36.91 -15.75 -28.96
C GLU A 120 -37.40 -15.55 -30.40
N ALA A 121 -36.53 -15.73 -31.39
CA ALA A 121 -36.91 -15.67 -32.80
C ALA A 121 -38.00 -16.69 -33.15
N ASN A 122 -37.92 -17.92 -32.63
CA ASN A 122 -38.97 -18.92 -32.81
C ASN A 122 -40.28 -18.50 -32.13
N ALA A 123 -40.24 -17.96 -30.91
CA ALA A 123 -41.42 -17.45 -30.22
C ALA A 123 -42.07 -16.29 -30.98
N ASP A 124 -41.28 -15.42 -31.61
CA ASP A 124 -41.76 -14.33 -32.47
C ASP A 124 -42.42 -14.84 -33.75
N VAL A 125 -41.90 -15.91 -34.35
CA VAL A 125 -42.54 -16.61 -35.48
C VAL A 125 -43.90 -17.18 -35.06
N TRP A 126 -43.96 -17.89 -33.93
CA TRP A 126 -45.23 -18.41 -33.40
C TRP A 126 -46.23 -17.29 -33.07
N ARG A 127 -45.75 -16.16 -32.53
CA ARG A 127 -46.59 -14.98 -32.27
C ARG A 127 -47.15 -14.41 -33.57
N SER A 128 -46.31 -14.29 -34.60
CA SER A 128 -46.71 -13.78 -35.92
C SER A 128 -47.71 -14.70 -36.62
N GLU A 129 -47.51 -16.01 -36.53
CA GLU A 129 -48.42 -17.04 -37.08
C GLU A 129 -49.77 -17.04 -36.34
N ALA A 130 -49.76 -16.91 -35.01
CA ALA A 130 -50.98 -16.82 -34.20
C ALA A 130 -51.81 -15.57 -34.54
N LEU A 131 -51.14 -14.47 -34.91
CA LEU A 131 -51.77 -13.21 -35.33
C LEU A 131 -52.13 -13.17 -36.83
N HIS A 132 -51.83 -14.22 -37.60
CA HIS A 132 -52.05 -14.22 -39.04
C HIS A 132 -53.56 -14.09 -39.38
N PRO A 133 -53.97 -13.11 -40.21
CA PRO A 133 -55.36 -12.90 -40.65
C PRO A 133 -55.86 -14.08 -41.51
N GLY A 134 -56.29 -15.15 -40.87
CA GLY A 134 -56.67 -16.40 -41.53
C GLY A 134 -56.76 -17.58 -40.57
N ASN A 135 -56.13 -17.50 -39.40
CA ASN A 135 -56.28 -18.48 -38.33
C ASN A 135 -57.64 -18.31 -37.63
N LYS A 136 -58.68 -18.99 -38.13
CA LYS A 136 -60.07 -18.90 -37.64
C LYS A 136 -60.30 -19.44 -36.21
N ARG A 137 -59.25 -19.84 -35.47
CA ARG A 137 -59.37 -20.37 -34.11
C ARG A 137 -59.23 -19.31 -32.99
N GLY A 138 -58.90 -18.05 -33.31
CA GLY A 138 -58.37 -17.12 -32.29
C GLY A 138 -59.00 -15.74 -32.11
N SER A 139 -59.98 -15.32 -32.92
CA SER A 139 -60.69 -14.06 -32.65
C SER A 139 -62.04 -14.34 -31.99
N VAL A 140 -62.01 -14.88 -30.77
CA VAL A 140 -63.11 -14.60 -29.85
C VAL A 140 -62.87 -13.17 -29.41
N ALA A 141 -63.49 -12.22 -30.10
CA ALA A 141 -63.67 -10.90 -29.52
C ALA A 141 -64.24 -11.13 -28.12
N ILE A 142 -63.44 -10.84 -27.09
CA ILE A 142 -63.95 -10.69 -25.74
C ILE A 142 -64.75 -9.38 -25.79
N GLY A 143 -65.93 -9.46 -26.41
CA GLY A 143 -66.92 -8.42 -26.33
C GLY A 143 -67.16 -8.17 -24.86
N THR A 144 -67.12 -6.90 -24.48
CA THR A 144 -67.46 -6.38 -23.16
C THR A 144 -68.44 -7.31 -22.45
N THR A 145 -67.93 -8.04 -21.46
CA THR A 145 -68.71 -8.92 -20.60
C THR A 145 -69.90 -8.11 -20.11
N PRO A 146 -71.16 -8.45 -20.49
CA PRO A 146 -72.31 -7.74 -19.97
C PRO A 146 -72.32 -7.95 -18.47
N VAL A 147 -72.35 -6.84 -17.72
CA VAL A 147 -72.54 -6.80 -16.28
C VAL A 147 -73.84 -7.56 -15.99
N SER A 148 -73.69 -8.84 -15.64
CA SER A 148 -74.80 -9.70 -15.27
C SER A 148 -75.03 -9.53 -13.79
N ASP A 149 -75.98 -8.66 -13.50
CA ASP A 149 -76.65 -8.57 -12.21
C ASP A 149 -77.47 -9.86 -11.97
N ALA A 150 -77.38 -10.37 -10.75
CA ALA A 150 -78.25 -11.37 -10.12
C ALA A 150 -78.57 -12.72 -10.83
N ARG A 151 -78.01 -13.82 -10.30
CA ARG A 151 -78.76 -14.77 -9.44
C ARG A 151 -77.91 -15.99 -9.09
N VAL A 152 -77.89 -16.27 -7.79
CA VAL A 152 -77.47 -17.53 -7.16
C VAL A 152 -78.14 -18.71 -7.88
N ARG A 153 -77.34 -19.51 -8.59
CA ARG A 153 -77.72 -20.84 -9.09
C ARG A 153 -76.73 -21.87 -8.56
N ALA A 154 -77.30 -23.01 -8.15
CA ALA A 154 -76.68 -24.05 -7.34
C ALA A 154 -75.39 -24.63 -7.95
N ARG A 155 -74.46 -25.00 -7.06
CA ARG A 155 -73.25 -25.76 -7.35
C ARG A 155 -73.60 -27.06 -8.07
N VAL A 156 -73.34 -27.12 -9.37
CA VAL A 156 -73.13 -28.38 -10.07
C VAL A 156 -71.65 -28.71 -9.91
N ALA A 157 -71.37 -29.73 -9.11
CA ALA A 157 -70.04 -30.31 -9.01
C ALA A 157 -69.62 -30.81 -10.40
N SER A 158 -68.60 -30.16 -10.97
CA SER A 158 -67.96 -30.63 -12.20
C SER A 158 -67.16 -31.90 -11.90
N PRO A 159 -67.39 -33.03 -12.60
CA PRO A 159 -66.77 -34.32 -12.28
C PRO A 159 -65.36 -34.46 -12.89
N ASN A 160 -64.56 -33.38 -12.91
CA ASN A 160 -63.18 -33.39 -13.42
C ASN A 160 -62.12 -33.15 -12.33
N ALA A 161 -62.45 -33.45 -11.07
CA ALA A 161 -61.55 -33.34 -9.92
C ALA A 161 -60.52 -34.49 -9.80
N GLY A 162 -60.04 -35.05 -10.91
CA GLY A 162 -59.20 -36.26 -10.89
C GLY A 162 -58.00 -36.28 -11.84
N ARG A 163 -57.91 -35.36 -12.81
CA ARG A 163 -56.71 -35.23 -13.64
C ARG A 163 -56.00 -33.95 -13.27
N VAL A 164 -55.17 -34.04 -12.22
CA VAL A 164 -54.13 -33.03 -11.97
C VAL A 164 -53.39 -32.86 -13.29
N ASN A 165 -53.47 -31.67 -13.85
CA ASN A 165 -52.92 -31.36 -15.16
C ASN A 165 -51.42 -31.68 -15.13
N LEU A 166 -50.98 -32.72 -15.86
CA LEU A 166 -49.59 -33.22 -15.83
C LEU A 166 -48.58 -32.11 -16.15
N GLU A 167 -49.01 -31.15 -16.95
CA GLU A 167 -48.26 -29.94 -17.28
C GLU A 167 -48.01 -29.04 -16.05
N LEU A 168 -49.02 -28.86 -15.19
CA LEU A 168 -48.87 -28.09 -13.95
C LEU A 168 -47.90 -28.78 -12.99
N LYS A 169 -47.92 -30.12 -12.94
CA LYS A 169 -46.96 -30.90 -12.16
C LYS A 169 -45.52 -30.67 -12.65
N GLY A 170 -45.29 -30.69 -13.97
CA GLY A 170 -43.98 -30.40 -14.56
C GLY A 170 -43.49 -28.96 -14.35
N ILE A 171 -44.41 -27.98 -14.29
CA ILE A 171 -44.06 -26.59 -13.93
C ILE A 171 -43.63 -26.50 -12.46
N VAL A 172 -44.39 -27.13 -11.55
CA VAL A 172 -44.04 -27.14 -10.11
C VAL A 172 -42.71 -27.84 -9.87
N GLU A 173 -42.44 -28.96 -10.54
CA GLU A 173 -41.16 -29.67 -10.42
C GLU A 173 -39.98 -28.82 -10.92
N ARG A 174 -40.11 -28.15 -12.07
CA ARG A 174 -39.06 -27.23 -12.56
C ARG A 174 -38.82 -26.06 -11.62
N HIS A 175 -39.88 -25.45 -11.10
CA HIS A 175 -39.76 -24.36 -10.14
C HIS A 175 -39.12 -24.82 -8.83
N GLN A 176 -39.45 -26.03 -8.37
CA GLN A 176 -38.84 -26.62 -7.19
C GLN A 176 -37.33 -26.84 -7.37
N LEU A 177 -36.90 -27.37 -8.54
CA LEU A 177 -35.49 -27.54 -8.87
C LEU A 177 -34.75 -26.20 -8.94
N GLU A 178 -35.36 -25.17 -9.53
CA GLU A 178 -34.78 -23.83 -9.58
C GLU A 178 -34.63 -23.23 -8.17
N VAL A 179 -35.65 -23.35 -7.33
CA VAL A 179 -35.61 -22.90 -5.94
C VAL A 179 -34.50 -23.63 -5.16
N ASP A 180 -34.35 -24.93 -5.35
CA ASP A 180 -33.33 -25.70 -4.65
C ASP A 180 -31.91 -25.39 -5.16
N HIS A 181 -31.76 -25.13 -6.47
CA HIS A 181 -30.50 -24.63 -7.03
C HIS A 181 -30.12 -23.25 -6.46
N LEU A 182 -31.08 -22.33 -6.32
CA LEU A 182 -30.85 -21.02 -5.71
C LEU A 182 -30.47 -21.13 -4.23
N LYS A 183 -31.09 -22.06 -3.48
CA LYS A 183 -30.69 -22.34 -2.09
C LYS A 183 -29.27 -22.89 -2.01
N GLU A 184 -28.92 -23.83 -2.89
CA GLU A 184 -27.57 -24.42 -2.95
C GLU A 184 -26.51 -23.34 -3.26
N MET A 185 -26.79 -22.47 -4.24
CA MET A 185 -25.90 -21.36 -4.60
C MET A 185 -25.68 -20.39 -3.42
N ARG A 186 -26.76 -19.99 -2.73
CA ARG A 186 -26.64 -19.13 -1.53
C ARG A 186 -25.87 -19.83 -0.40
N LEU A 187 -26.09 -21.12 -0.19
CA LEU A 187 -25.38 -21.88 0.83
C LEU A 187 -23.88 -21.97 0.51
N ARG A 188 -23.54 -22.24 -0.76
CA ARG A 188 -22.15 -22.26 -1.24
C ARG A 188 -21.46 -20.91 -1.08
N GLU A 189 -22.15 -19.81 -1.40
CA GLU A 189 -21.62 -18.45 -1.21
C GLU A 189 -21.37 -18.14 0.28
N ILE A 190 -22.31 -18.46 1.17
CA ILE A 190 -22.15 -18.24 2.62
C ILE A 190 -20.98 -19.06 3.17
N ASN A 191 -20.83 -20.32 2.74
CA ASN A 191 -19.70 -21.15 3.15
C ASN A 191 -18.36 -20.58 2.65
N ALA A 192 -18.29 -20.14 1.39
CA ALA A 192 -17.07 -19.52 0.85
C ALA A 192 -16.68 -18.24 1.61
N ARG A 193 -17.66 -17.42 2.02
CA ARG A 193 -17.40 -16.25 2.88
C ARG A 193 -16.88 -16.68 4.25
N ARG A 194 -17.51 -17.67 4.88
CA ARG A 194 -17.06 -18.19 6.19
C ARG A 194 -15.63 -18.72 6.13
N GLU A 195 -15.30 -19.55 5.14
CA GLU A 195 -13.94 -20.07 4.95
C GLU A 195 -12.92 -18.94 4.75
N SER A 196 -13.28 -17.91 3.99
CA SER A 196 -12.41 -16.74 3.82
C SER A 196 -12.23 -15.92 5.11
N GLU A 197 -13.28 -15.81 5.94
CA GLU A 197 -13.22 -15.14 7.23
C GLU A 197 -12.37 -15.92 8.23
N GLU A 198 -12.51 -17.25 8.28
CA GLU A 198 -11.69 -18.16 9.09
C GLU A 198 -10.21 -18.07 8.67
N GLU A 199 -9.92 -18.01 7.37
CA GLU A 199 -8.55 -17.87 6.86
C GLU A 199 -7.93 -16.52 7.25
N VAL A 200 -8.72 -15.43 7.20
CA VAL A 200 -8.30 -14.10 7.66
C VAL A 200 -8.04 -14.11 9.16
N GLU A 201 -8.89 -14.77 9.96
CA GLU A 201 -8.69 -14.91 11.40
C GLU A 201 -7.42 -15.69 11.72
N ARG A 202 -7.20 -16.83 11.05
CA ARG A 202 -5.96 -17.62 11.18
C ARG A 202 -4.71 -16.82 10.81
N LEU A 203 -4.75 -16.02 9.74
CA LEU A 203 -3.65 -15.13 9.36
C LEU A 203 -3.42 -14.05 10.41
N LYS A 204 -4.49 -13.47 10.95
CA LYS A 204 -4.42 -12.45 12.01
C LYS A 204 -3.81 -13.03 13.29
N GLU A 205 -4.18 -14.25 13.68
CA GLU A 205 -3.57 -14.98 14.79
C GLU A 205 -2.09 -15.27 14.54
N ALA A 206 -1.72 -15.73 13.35
CA ALA A 206 -0.34 -15.95 12.96
C ALA A 206 0.48 -14.65 13.04
N MET A 207 -0.08 -13.53 12.57
CA MET A 207 0.55 -12.20 12.71
C MET A 207 0.66 -11.76 14.16
N ALA A 208 -0.35 -12.03 15.00
CA ALA A 208 -0.29 -11.71 16.42
C ALA A 208 0.81 -12.54 17.13
N LYS A 209 0.94 -13.82 16.77
CA LYS A 209 1.96 -14.74 17.31
C LYS A 209 3.38 -14.33 16.89
N LEU A 210 3.57 -13.89 15.65
CA LEU A 210 4.86 -13.35 15.17
C LEU A 210 5.16 -11.94 15.72
N GLY A 211 4.15 -11.06 15.73
CA GLY A 211 4.28 -9.66 16.15
C GLY A 211 4.52 -9.47 17.65
N THR A 212 4.06 -10.40 18.48
CA THR A 212 4.35 -10.38 19.93
C THR A 212 5.73 -10.93 20.28
N GLY A 213 6.34 -11.74 19.40
CA GLY A 213 7.69 -12.29 19.56
C GLY A 213 8.80 -11.33 19.12
N VAL A 214 8.56 -10.47 18.13
CA VAL A 214 9.47 -9.39 17.74
C VAL A 214 9.20 -8.15 18.58
N LYS A 215 9.27 -8.29 19.91
CA LYS A 215 9.73 -7.16 20.72
C LYS A 215 11.15 -6.91 20.24
N THR A 216 11.28 -5.97 19.32
CA THR A 216 12.52 -5.28 19.02
C THR A 216 13.10 -4.83 20.35
N LYS A 217 13.94 -5.70 20.95
CA LYS A 217 15.01 -5.28 21.84
C LYS A 217 15.78 -4.29 20.98
N GLY A 218 15.41 -3.02 21.11
CA GLY A 218 15.89 -1.96 20.26
C GLY A 218 17.40 -2.02 20.29
N THR A 219 17.99 -2.50 19.20
CA THR A 219 19.39 -2.28 18.97
C THR A 219 19.53 -0.77 18.92
N ASN A 220 20.33 -0.23 19.84
CA ASN A 220 20.57 1.21 20.05
C ASN A 220 21.27 1.86 18.82
N LEU A 221 21.10 1.31 17.62
CA LEU A 221 21.76 1.73 16.41
C LEU A 221 21.17 3.04 15.90
N LYS A 222 19.85 3.24 16.01
CA LYS A 222 19.21 4.49 15.57
C LYS A 222 19.59 5.69 16.45
N SER A 223 19.56 5.51 17.77
CA SER A 223 20.03 6.54 18.71
C SER A 223 21.54 6.79 18.59
N LYS A 224 22.36 5.76 18.33
CA LYS A 224 23.79 5.95 18.01
C LYS A 224 24.03 6.69 16.69
N LEU A 225 23.22 6.46 15.65
CA LEU A 225 23.33 7.18 14.37
C LEU A 225 22.91 8.64 14.51
N ASP A 226 21.83 8.93 15.24
CA ASP A 226 21.41 10.32 15.49
C ASP A 226 22.42 11.07 16.37
N ALA A 227 23.04 10.40 17.35
CA ALA A 227 24.13 10.97 18.14
C ALA A 227 25.40 11.26 17.31
N ALA A 228 25.72 10.40 16.34
CA ALA A 228 26.85 10.61 15.43
C ALA A 228 26.58 11.74 14.42
N ALA A 229 25.33 11.89 13.96
CA ALA A 229 24.93 12.94 13.02
C ALA A 229 24.83 14.34 13.68
N GLY A 230 24.56 14.42 14.98
CA GLY A 230 24.34 15.70 15.68
C GLY A 230 25.60 16.46 16.14
N VAL A 231 26.81 15.88 16.03
CA VAL A 231 28.03 16.49 16.60
C VAL A 231 28.85 17.31 15.59
N SER A 232 28.60 17.16 14.28
CA SER A 232 29.35 17.93 13.29
C SER A 232 28.68 19.29 13.01
N THR A 233 29.42 20.37 13.28
CA THR A 233 29.12 21.79 13.01
C THR A 233 28.33 22.57 14.07
N ARG A 234 28.89 22.67 15.29
CA ARG A 234 28.64 23.86 16.12
C ARG A 234 29.35 25.08 15.50
N LYS A 235 28.67 25.80 14.60
CA LYS A 235 28.96 27.21 14.36
C LYS A 235 28.26 28.01 15.46
N ALA A 236 29.07 28.65 16.30
CA ALA A 236 28.62 29.47 17.40
C ALA A 236 27.77 30.64 16.89
N SER A 237 26.51 30.71 17.33
CA SER A 237 25.77 31.97 17.38
C SER A 237 25.01 32.04 18.70
N VAL A 238 25.62 32.80 19.61
CA VAL A 238 25.01 33.80 20.50
C VAL A 238 23.67 33.42 21.15
N ARG A 239 23.75 33.27 22.47
CA ARG A 239 22.65 33.30 23.44
C ARG A 239 21.86 34.60 23.31
N ILE A 240 20.54 34.50 23.17
CA ILE A 240 19.60 35.41 23.82
C ILE A 240 18.52 34.53 24.43
N ALA A 241 18.45 34.56 25.76
CA ALA A 241 17.32 34.09 26.52
C ALA A 241 16.20 35.15 26.41
N ASP A 242 14.97 34.74 26.16
CA ASP A 242 13.92 34.82 27.19
C ASP A 242 12.58 34.26 26.67
N ASN A 243 11.81 33.85 27.67
CA ASN A 243 10.55 33.09 27.70
C ASN A 243 9.43 33.49 26.72
N VAL A 244 8.44 32.57 26.63
CA VAL A 244 6.97 32.78 26.48
C VAL A 244 6.33 32.07 25.26
N VAL A 245 5.59 30.99 25.60
CA VAL A 245 4.30 30.52 25.03
C VAL A 245 4.28 29.70 23.73
N ASP A 246 3.75 28.49 23.90
CA ASP A 246 2.92 27.69 22.99
C ASP A 246 2.74 28.20 21.56
N ALA A 247 3.37 27.50 20.60
CA ALA A 247 2.78 27.31 19.28
C ALA A 247 3.44 26.13 18.55
N SER A 248 2.70 25.03 18.52
CA SER A 248 2.81 23.95 17.55
C SER A 248 2.82 24.53 16.13
N GLY A 249 4.00 24.65 15.53
CA GLY A 249 4.18 25.22 14.20
C GLY A 249 5.45 24.74 13.50
N ARG A 250 5.77 23.43 13.57
CA ARG A 250 6.80 22.86 12.70
C ARG A 250 6.27 22.78 11.27
N LYS A 251 6.59 23.79 10.46
CA LYS A 251 6.66 23.69 9.00
C LYS A 251 7.73 22.66 8.64
N CYS A 252 7.34 21.40 8.59
CA CYS A 252 8.13 20.36 7.94
C CYS A 252 8.13 20.66 6.44
N HIS A 253 9.31 20.78 5.85
CA HIS A 253 9.47 20.95 4.41
C HIS A 253 8.66 19.87 3.68
N LYS A 254 7.73 20.33 2.83
CA LYS A 254 6.83 19.53 2.00
C LYS A 254 7.69 18.84 0.93
N VAL A 255 8.36 17.75 1.31
CA VAL A 255 8.88 16.77 0.34
C VAL A 255 7.64 16.22 -0.34
N ALA A 256 7.55 16.42 -1.66
CA ALA A 256 6.44 15.95 -2.49
C ALA A 256 6.19 14.48 -2.18
N LYS A 257 5.10 14.20 -1.46
CA LYS A 257 4.67 12.82 -1.21
C LYS A 257 4.35 12.22 -2.58
N SER A 258 4.93 11.06 -2.86
CA SER A 258 4.63 10.30 -4.07
C SER A 258 3.10 10.21 -4.27
N PRO A 259 2.59 10.43 -5.49
CA PRO A 259 1.14 10.48 -5.77
C PRO A 259 0.40 9.23 -5.29
N ALA A 260 1.07 8.08 -5.25
CA ALA A 260 0.49 6.83 -4.74
C ALA A 260 0.13 6.88 -3.24
N VAL A 261 0.90 7.60 -2.42
CA VAL A 261 0.61 7.75 -0.98
C VAL A 261 -0.56 8.70 -0.75
N GLN A 262 -0.72 9.70 -1.62
CA GLN A 262 -1.82 10.66 -1.54
C GLN A 262 -3.17 10.02 -1.90
N ILE A 263 -3.21 9.15 -2.91
CA ILE A 263 -4.42 8.40 -3.30
C ILE A 263 -4.90 7.52 -2.15
N ASN A 264 -4.01 6.73 -1.53
CA ASN A 264 -4.38 5.88 -0.39
C ASN A 264 -4.93 6.69 0.80
N SER A 265 -4.40 7.90 1.03
CA SER A 265 -4.94 8.78 2.08
C SER A 265 -6.30 9.38 1.75
N ARG A 266 -6.58 9.66 0.48
CA ARG A 266 -7.87 10.17 -0.01
C ARG A 266 -8.96 9.12 0.15
N ASP A 267 -8.67 7.87 -0.20
CA ASP A 267 -9.64 6.76 -0.07
C ASP A 267 -9.94 6.39 1.38
N ALA A 268 -8.94 6.47 2.26
CA ALA A 268 -9.15 6.28 3.70
C ALA A 268 -10.08 7.35 4.25
N PHE A 269 -9.83 8.62 3.92
CA PHE A 269 -10.68 9.73 4.33
C PHE A 269 -12.12 9.60 3.80
N LEU A 270 -12.29 9.24 2.53
CA LEU A 270 -13.61 9.03 1.93
C LEU A 270 -14.39 7.92 2.65
N ARG A 271 -13.73 6.83 3.05
CA ARG A 271 -14.35 5.74 3.83
C ARG A 271 -14.81 6.21 5.21
N ASP A 272 -14.00 7.01 5.90
CA ASP A 272 -14.34 7.54 7.22
C ASP A 272 -15.54 8.50 7.14
N VAL A 273 -15.57 9.40 6.14
CA VAL A 273 -16.72 10.29 5.92
C VAL A 273 -17.99 9.49 5.60
N ARG A 274 -17.91 8.46 4.75
CA ARG A 274 -19.06 7.56 4.49
C ARG A 274 -19.53 6.82 5.74
N LYS A 275 -18.62 6.47 6.65
CA LYS A 275 -18.96 5.80 7.91
C LYS A 275 -19.69 6.74 8.87
N ASP A 276 -19.29 8.00 8.94
CA ASP A 276 -19.95 9.01 9.74
C ASP A 276 -21.34 9.36 9.20
N LEU A 277 -21.49 9.52 7.87
CA LEU A 277 -22.78 9.82 7.24
C LEU A 277 -23.79 8.67 7.35
N ARG A 278 -23.33 7.42 7.50
CA ARG A 278 -24.22 6.28 7.74
C ARG A 278 -24.96 6.34 9.07
N LYS A 279 -24.39 7.02 10.08
CA LYS A 279 -24.99 7.17 11.41
C LYS A 279 -25.96 8.35 11.50
N LYS A 280 -26.11 9.13 10.43
CA LYS A 280 -26.89 10.37 10.40
C LYS A 280 -28.31 10.14 9.89
N ASN A 281 -29.26 10.77 10.56
CA ASN A 281 -30.68 10.73 10.20
C ASN A 281 -30.98 11.69 9.04
N LYS A 282 -32.14 11.53 8.40
CA LYS A 282 -32.56 12.33 7.23
C LYS A 282 -32.49 13.85 7.47
N GLU A 283 -32.94 14.32 8.64
CA GLU A 283 -32.94 15.74 9.00
C GLU A 283 -31.51 16.31 9.11
N GLU A 284 -30.59 15.53 9.68
CA GLU A 284 -29.18 15.93 9.76
C GLU A 284 -28.54 15.98 8.36
N ILE A 285 -28.89 15.03 7.47
CA ILE A 285 -28.45 15.07 6.07
C ILE A 285 -28.95 16.34 5.38
N LEU A 286 -30.22 16.71 5.56
CA LEU A 286 -30.78 17.95 4.98
C LEU A 286 -30.06 19.20 5.47
N SER A 287 -29.74 19.29 6.77
CA SER A 287 -28.94 20.41 7.30
C SER A 287 -27.53 20.46 6.70
N MET A 288 -26.93 19.30 6.39
CA MET A 288 -25.63 19.24 5.71
C MET A 288 -25.73 19.62 4.24
N CYS A 289 -26.82 19.24 3.55
CA CYS A 289 -27.11 19.66 2.18
C CYS A 289 -27.17 21.17 2.04
N GLU A 290 -27.90 21.84 2.93
CA GLU A 290 -28.03 23.30 2.95
C GLU A 290 -26.68 23.98 3.21
N LYS A 291 -25.88 23.45 4.15
CA LYS A 291 -24.54 23.99 4.49
C LYS A 291 -23.51 23.79 3.39
N GLU A 292 -23.59 22.69 2.65
CA GLU A 292 -22.60 22.31 1.64
C GLU A 292 -23.04 22.63 0.21
N GLY A 293 -24.26 23.14 0.02
CA GLY A 293 -24.82 23.47 -1.28
C GLY A 293 -25.13 22.23 -2.14
N VAL A 294 -25.45 21.09 -1.52
CA VAL A 294 -25.76 19.83 -2.22
C VAL A 294 -27.27 19.69 -2.36
N VAL A 295 -27.76 19.53 -3.58
CA VAL A 295 -29.20 19.31 -3.84
C VAL A 295 -29.62 17.94 -3.27
N TYR A 296 -30.65 17.94 -2.41
CA TYR A 296 -31.19 16.71 -1.85
C TYR A 296 -31.95 15.91 -2.92
N SER A 297 -31.61 14.62 -3.08
CA SER A 297 -32.33 13.69 -3.95
C SER A 297 -32.93 12.55 -3.14
N THR A 298 -32.24 11.41 -3.07
CA THR A 298 -32.54 10.31 -2.15
C THR A 298 -31.43 10.19 -1.11
N LEU A 299 -31.72 9.57 0.03
CA LEU A 299 -30.84 9.61 1.21
C LEU A 299 -29.42 9.11 0.93
N GLU A 300 -29.26 7.96 0.26
CA GLU A 300 -27.95 7.36 0.02
C GLU A 300 -27.11 8.09 -1.05
N PRO A 301 -27.65 8.45 -2.24
CA PRO A 301 -26.93 9.31 -3.19
C PRO A 301 -26.54 10.67 -2.62
N THR A 302 -27.39 11.24 -1.77
CA THR A 302 -27.09 12.53 -1.12
C THR A 302 -25.94 12.39 -0.12
N LYS A 303 -25.89 11.31 0.68
CA LYS A 303 -24.74 11.01 1.55
C LYS A 303 -23.45 10.85 0.74
N GLU A 304 -23.50 10.18 -0.40
CA GLU A 304 -22.33 10.01 -1.26
C GLU A 304 -21.85 11.34 -1.85
N ALA A 305 -22.78 12.19 -2.32
CA ALA A 305 -22.44 13.53 -2.81
C ALA A 305 -21.75 14.40 -1.75
N ILE A 306 -22.27 14.38 -0.51
CA ILE A 306 -21.63 15.06 0.64
C ILE A 306 -20.23 14.49 0.90
N ALA A 307 -20.06 13.16 0.87
CA ALA A 307 -18.76 12.53 1.10
C ALA A 307 -17.72 12.95 0.06
N GLN A 308 -18.13 13.05 -1.21
CA GLN A 308 -17.26 13.52 -2.30
C GLN A 308 -16.90 15.00 -2.15
N VAL A 309 -17.88 15.87 -1.85
CA VAL A 309 -17.65 17.30 -1.64
C VAL A 309 -16.67 17.55 -0.50
N ARG A 310 -16.83 16.85 0.63
CA ARG A 310 -15.91 16.95 1.78
C ARG A 310 -14.51 16.46 1.43
N THR A 311 -14.40 15.36 0.69
CA THR A 311 -13.12 14.80 0.26
C THR A 311 -12.41 15.74 -0.72
N ALA A 312 -13.12 16.27 -1.72
CA ALA A 312 -12.59 17.29 -2.63
C ALA A 312 -12.13 18.54 -1.85
N ARG A 313 -12.94 19.04 -0.92
CA ARG A 313 -12.57 20.20 -0.07
C ARG A 313 -11.33 19.94 0.81
N ALA A 314 -11.09 18.70 1.24
CA ALA A 314 -9.94 18.36 2.06
C ALA A 314 -8.63 18.24 1.25
N PHE A 315 -8.71 17.73 0.02
CA PHE A 315 -7.52 17.39 -0.79
C PHE A 315 -7.24 18.35 -1.95
N ASP A 316 -8.24 19.08 -2.46
CA ASP A 316 -8.09 19.98 -3.62
C ASP A 316 -7.75 21.44 -3.19
N LYS A 317 -7.39 21.65 -1.92
CA LYS A 317 -6.98 22.96 -1.37
C LYS A 317 -5.59 23.42 -1.82
N ASP A 318 -4.77 22.53 -2.37
CA ASP A 318 -3.38 22.84 -2.71
C ASP A 318 -3.20 23.52 -4.08
N GLU A 319 -4.21 23.51 -4.96
CA GLU A 319 -4.08 24.06 -6.32
C GLU A 319 -4.54 25.52 -6.46
N ARG A 320 -5.32 26.07 -5.52
CA ARG A 320 -5.88 27.44 -5.62
C ARG A 320 -5.06 28.54 -4.94
N GLY A 321 -3.88 28.21 -4.41
CA GLY A 321 -3.11 29.09 -3.51
C GLY A 321 -1.97 29.93 -4.10
N LYS A 322 -1.76 29.95 -5.43
CA LYS A 322 -0.66 30.74 -6.05
C LYS A 322 -1.07 31.67 -7.19
N GLY A 323 -2.36 31.94 -7.36
CA GLY A 323 -2.86 32.97 -8.29
C GLY A 323 -3.42 34.16 -7.52
N LYS A 324 -2.54 35.04 -7.05
CA LYS A 324 -2.93 36.39 -6.63
C LYS A 324 -3.33 37.15 -7.90
N VAL A 325 -4.62 37.31 -8.15
CA VAL A 325 -5.12 38.35 -9.07
C VAL A 325 -6.24 39.08 -8.34
N ASP A 326 -6.02 40.38 -8.21
CA ASP A 326 -6.85 41.35 -7.54
C ASP A 326 -8.29 41.33 -8.03
N SER A 327 -9.20 41.32 -7.06
CA SER A 327 -10.32 42.26 -6.93
C SER A 327 -10.50 43.24 -8.11
N VAL A 328 -11.45 42.93 -8.99
CA VAL A 328 -12.35 43.94 -9.55
C VAL A 328 -13.77 43.46 -9.31
N VAL A 329 -14.41 44.18 -8.39
CA VAL A 329 -15.86 44.24 -8.23
C VAL A 329 -16.43 44.75 -9.56
N ASP A 330 -17.29 43.97 -10.20
CA ASP A 330 -18.29 44.55 -11.07
C ASP A 330 -19.66 44.03 -10.67
N VAL A 331 -20.47 44.99 -10.22
CA VAL A 331 -21.87 44.84 -9.86
C VAL A 331 -22.64 44.96 -11.16
N SER A 332 -23.40 43.94 -11.53
CA SER A 332 -24.52 44.11 -12.46
C SER A 332 -25.72 43.36 -11.92
N ASP A 333 -26.56 44.13 -11.21
CA ASP A 333 -28.00 43.97 -11.28
C ASP A 333 -28.41 43.99 -12.76
N GLU A 334 -29.14 42.97 -13.21
CA GLU A 334 -30.23 43.17 -14.17
C GLU A 334 -31.18 41.98 -14.10
N ALA A 335 -32.45 42.34 -14.14
CA ALA A 335 -33.60 41.52 -13.88
C ALA A 335 -34.02 40.70 -15.11
N GLY A 336 -34.80 39.65 -14.84
CA GLY A 336 -35.92 39.32 -15.71
C GLY A 336 -35.79 38.04 -16.54
N GLY A 337 -36.93 37.34 -16.65
CA GLY A 337 -37.22 36.56 -17.84
C GLY A 337 -37.58 35.10 -17.61
N ASN A 338 -38.77 34.90 -17.06
CA ASN A 338 -39.63 33.73 -17.23
C ASN A 338 -39.65 33.21 -18.69
N SER A 339 -39.62 31.89 -18.91
CA SER A 339 -40.60 31.23 -19.80
C SER A 339 -40.45 29.72 -19.82
N ASP A 340 -41.48 29.05 -19.31
CA ASP A 340 -41.92 27.72 -19.69
C ASP A 340 -41.92 27.54 -21.21
N LYS A 341 -41.42 26.39 -21.70
CA LYS A 341 -42.05 25.66 -22.81
C LYS A 341 -41.85 24.16 -22.63
N GLU A 342 -42.96 23.50 -22.33
CA GLU A 342 -43.24 22.13 -22.74
C GLU A 342 -42.99 21.96 -24.24
N ASP A 343 -42.45 20.81 -24.66
CA ASP A 343 -42.82 20.21 -25.94
C ASP A 343 -42.65 18.69 -25.91
N ARG A 344 -43.75 18.09 -25.45
CA ARG A 344 -44.37 16.85 -25.91
C ARG A 344 -43.97 16.44 -27.34
N ARG A 345 -43.36 15.27 -27.51
CA ARG A 345 -43.49 14.47 -28.75
C ARG A 345 -43.61 12.99 -28.45
N ASP A 346 -44.83 12.50 -28.64
CA ASP A 346 -45.14 11.13 -29.00
C ASP A 346 -44.49 10.80 -30.35
N SER A 347 -43.79 9.66 -30.44
CA SER A 347 -43.47 9.02 -31.73
C SER A 347 -43.79 7.53 -31.63
N ALA A 348 -44.91 7.18 -32.26
CA ALA A 348 -45.30 5.84 -32.61
C ALA A 348 -44.78 5.47 -34.02
N CYS A 349 -44.52 4.18 -34.19
CA CYS A 349 -44.44 3.40 -35.43
C CYS A 349 -43.35 3.71 -36.46
N SER A 350 -42.55 2.69 -36.77
CA SER A 350 -42.79 1.96 -38.01
C SER A 350 -42.44 0.48 -37.88
#